data_AF-A0AAW9L7A9-F1
#
_entry.id   AF-A0AAW9L7A9-F1
#
_cell.length_a   1.000
_cell.length_b   1.000
_cell.length_c   1.000
_cell.angle_alpha   90.00
_cell.angle_beta   90.00
_cell.angle_gamma   90.00
#
_symmetry.space_group_name_H-M   'P 1'
#
loop_
_entity.id
_entity.type
_entity.pdbx_description
1 polymer ?
#
loop_
_entity_poly.entity_id
_entity_poly.type
_entity_poly.pdbx_seq_one_letter_code
_entity_poly.pdbx_strand_id
1 'polypeptide(L)'
;MTAIPQIPVPDAQTLALGVLMLIGGMTVPTGYGIERINGFGRWVVSKLPYKAPPGVETEQAMVEATDAVDASEVEEIAASEQSEGEQ
;
A
#
# COMPACT_ATOMS: atom_id res chain seq x y z
N MET A 1 30.50 -28.70 27.38
CA MET A 1 29.06 -28.99 27.59
C MET A 1 28.30 -27.71 27.32
N THR A 2 27.60 -27.60 26.19
CA THR A 2 26.83 -26.41 25.82
C THR A 2 25.45 -26.50 26.46
N ALA A 3 25.07 -25.52 27.26
CA ALA A 3 23.76 -25.46 27.90
C ALA A 3 22.66 -25.20 26.85
N ILE A 4 21.55 -25.95 26.93
CA ILE A 4 20.39 -25.74 26.07
C ILE A 4 19.68 -24.45 26.53
N PRO A 5 19.48 -23.46 25.64
CA PRO A 5 18.77 -22.24 26.00
C PRO A 5 17.32 -22.57 26.35
N GLN A 6 16.88 -22.14 27.55
CA GLN A 6 15.48 -22.21 27.95
C GLN A 6 14.73 -21.09 27.24
N ILE A 7 13.79 -21.45 26.37
CA ILE A 7 12.91 -20.49 25.69
C ILE A 7 11.73 -20.21 26.63
N PRO A 8 11.43 -18.94 26.94
CA PRO A 8 10.29 -18.60 27.78
C PRO A 8 9.00 -19.08 27.11
N VAL A 9 8.21 -19.86 27.84
CA VAL A 9 6.90 -20.33 27.38
C VAL A 9 5.92 -19.16 27.51
N PRO A 10 5.22 -18.77 26.43
CA PRO A 10 4.25 -17.69 26.48
C PRO A 10 3.07 -18.07 27.38
N ASP A 11 2.49 -17.09 28.04
CA ASP A 11 1.25 -17.25 28.79
C ASP A 11 0.08 -17.64 27.84
N ALA A 12 -0.94 -18.28 28.40
CA ALA A 12 -2.13 -18.73 27.70
C ALA A 12 -2.87 -17.59 26.97
N GLN A 13 -2.87 -16.35 27.48
CA GLN A 13 -3.51 -15.23 26.79
C GLN A 13 -2.76 -14.88 25.49
N THR A 14 -1.42 -14.89 25.54
CA THR A 14 -0.57 -14.63 24.37
C THR A 14 -0.74 -15.74 23.32
N LEU A 15 -0.81 -17.00 23.75
CA LEU A 15 -1.08 -18.13 22.87
C LEU A 15 -2.47 -18.02 22.22
N ALA A 16 -3.50 -17.73 23.02
CA ALA A 16 -4.88 -17.59 22.53
C ALA A 16 -5.00 -16.45 21.51
N LEU A 17 -4.35 -15.31 21.76
CA LEU A 17 -4.30 -14.20 20.80
C LEU A 17 -3.62 -14.63 19.49
N GLY A 18 -2.50 -15.35 19.56
CA GLY A 18 -1.83 -15.88 18.37
C GLY A 18 -2.71 -16.82 17.56
N VAL A 19 -3.44 -17.72 18.22
CA VAL A 19 -4.38 -18.64 17.57
C VAL A 19 -5.55 -17.89 16.93
N LEU A 20 -6.10 -16.88 17.61
CA LEU A 20 -7.16 -16.03 17.06
C LEU A 20 -6.69 -15.26 15.83
N MET A 21 -5.47 -14.72 15.85
CA MET A 21 -4.88 -14.03 14.69
C MET A 21 -4.64 -14.99 13.52
N LEU A 22 -4.21 -16.22 13.79
CA LEU A 22 -4.05 -17.26 12.77
C LEU A 22 -5.38 -17.60 12.09
N ILE A 23 -6.42 -17.91 12.90
CA ILE A 23 -7.74 -18.26 12.39
C ILE A 23 -8.41 -17.05 11.70
N GLY A 24 -8.25 -15.86 12.28
CA GLY A 24 -8.69 -14.59 11.70
C GLY A 24 -8.04 -14.32 10.33
N GLY A 25 -6.74 -14.57 10.21
CA GLY A 25 -6.01 -14.48 8.96
C GLY A 25 -6.48 -15.50 7.91
N MET A 26 -6.84 -16.72 8.32
CA MET A 26 -7.39 -17.74 7.42
C MET A 26 -8.83 -17.49 6.99
N THR A 27 -9.58 -16.68 7.74
CA THR A 27 -11.00 -16.37 7.47
C THR A 27 -11.20 -15.13 6.61
N VAL A 28 -10.16 -14.32 6.39
CA VAL A 28 -10.21 -13.19 5.46
C VAL A 28 -9.94 -13.71 4.04
N PRO A 29 -10.89 -13.54 3.09
CA PRO A 29 -10.62 -13.84 1.69
C PRO A 29 -9.44 -12.99 1.21
N THR A 30 -8.39 -13.62 0.70
CA THR A 30 -7.15 -12.94 0.31
C THR A 30 -7.42 -11.72 -0.59
N GLY A 31 -8.34 -11.85 -1.56
CA GLY A 31 -8.73 -10.72 -2.43
C GLY A 31 -9.44 -9.58 -1.71
N TYR A 32 -10.30 -9.89 -0.73
CA TYR A 32 -10.99 -8.86 0.06
C TYR A 32 -10.04 -8.12 0.99
N GLY A 33 -9.08 -8.83 1.59
CA GLY A 33 -8.05 -8.24 2.43
C GLY A 33 -7.16 -7.26 1.64
N ILE A 34 -6.75 -7.63 0.43
CA ILE A 34 -5.93 -6.79 -0.44
C ILE A 34 -6.65 -5.49 -0.81
N GLU A 35 -7.92 -5.57 -1.21
CA GLU A 35 -8.70 -4.38 -1.56
C GLU A 35 -8.83 -3.41 -0.36
N ARG A 36 -9.03 -3.96 0.85
CA ARG A 36 -9.09 -3.17 2.08
C ARG A 36 -7.75 -2.52 2.42
N ILE A 37 -6.63 -3.20 2.22
CA ILE A 37 -5.28 -2.64 2.45
C ILE A 37 -5.00 -1.52 1.44
N ASN A 38 -5.34 -1.72 0.17
CA ASN A 38 -5.16 -0.70 -0.87
C ASN A 38 -6.02 0.55 -0.59
N GLY A 39 -7.29 0.35 -0.25
CA GLY A 39 -8.20 1.45 0.11
C GLY A 39 -7.76 2.19 1.38
N PHE A 40 -7.36 1.45 2.42
CA PHE A 40 -6.84 2.03 3.65
C PHE A 40 -5.52 2.78 3.40
N GLY A 41 -4.60 2.22 2.61
CA GLY A 41 -3.34 2.85 2.24
C GLY A 41 -3.55 4.17 1.52
N ARG A 42 -4.43 4.22 0.51
CA ARG A 42 -4.81 5.47 -0.19
C ARG A 42 -5.40 6.50 0.76
N TRP A 43 -6.26 6.06 1.68
CA TRP A 43 -6.86 6.94 2.69
C TRP A 43 -5.79 7.52 3.64
N VAL A 44 -4.87 6.70 4.14
CA VAL A 44 -3.76 7.16 4.99
C VAL A 44 -2.85 8.13 4.23
N VAL A 45 -2.51 7.82 2.97
CA VAL A 45 -1.68 8.71 2.13
C VAL A 45 -2.36 10.07 1.92
N SER A 46 -3.68 10.11 1.73
CA SER A 46 -4.42 11.38 1.59
C SER A 46 -4.38 12.27 2.85
N LYS A 47 -3.98 11.71 3.99
CA LYS A 47 -3.84 12.45 5.26
C LYS A 47 -2.41 12.90 5.54
N LEU A 48 -1.42 12.43 4.77
CA LEU A 48 -0.05 12.88 4.92
C LEU A 48 0.11 14.29 4.34
N PRO A 49 0.74 15.23 5.07
CA PRO A 49 1.06 16.54 4.52
C PRO A 49 1.94 16.39 3.28
N TYR A 50 1.54 17.03 2.19
CA TYR A 50 2.33 17.05 0.96
C TYR A 50 3.72 17.63 1.27
N LYS A 51 4.76 16.86 0.98
CA LYS A 51 6.14 17.30 1.16
C LYS A 51 6.71 17.60 -0.21
N ALA A 52 6.94 18.89 -0.48
CA ALA A 52 7.58 19.32 -1.70
C ALA A 52 8.97 18.69 -1.84
N PRO A 53 9.42 18.37 -3.06
CA PRO A 53 10.78 17.94 -3.34
C PRO A 53 11.79 18.96 -2.78
N PRO A 54 12.96 18.51 -2.27
CA PRO A 54 13.97 19.42 -1.75
C PRO A 54 14.44 20.39 -2.85
N GLY A 55 14.26 21.69 -2.63
CA GLY A 55 14.64 22.75 -3.58
C GLY A 55 13.51 23.33 -4.42
N VAL A 56 12.27 22.84 -4.28
CA VAL A 56 11.08 23.36 -4.98
C VAL A 56 10.08 23.90 -3.96
N GLU A 57 9.58 25.11 -4.19
CA GLU A 57 8.52 25.69 -3.36
C GLU A 57 7.22 24.91 -3.50
N THR A 58 6.47 24.80 -2.40
CA THR A 58 5.28 23.93 -2.29
C THR A 58 4.24 24.15 -3.40
N GLU A 59 4.08 25.40 -3.83
CA GLU A 59 3.15 25.79 -4.89
C GLU A 59 3.62 25.32 -6.27
N GLN A 60 4.91 25.46 -6.57
CA GLN A 60 5.50 25.02 -7.85
C GLN A 60 5.45 23.49 -7.98
N ALA A 61 5.72 22.78 -6.89
CA ALA A 61 5.67 21.32 -6.87
C ALA A 61 4.24 20.76 -7.06
N MET A 62 3.22 21.48 -6.59
CA MET A 62 1.82 21.08 -6.76
C MET A 62 1.34 21.27 -8.22
N VAL A 63 1.78 22.36 -8.87
CA VAL A 63 1.50 22.62 -10.29
C VAL A 63 2.17 21.56 -11.16
N GLU A 64 3.44 21.29 -10.94
CA GLU A 64 4.19 20.27 -11.68
C GLU A 64 3.59 18.86 -11.52
N ALA A 65 3.13 18.52 -10.32
CA ALA A 65 2.46 17.24 -10.07
C ALA A 65 1.10 17.12 -10.78
N THR A 66 0.39 18.24 -10.97
CA THR A 66 -0.90 18.24 -11.68
C THR A 66 -0.69 18.12 -13.19
N ASP A 67 0.25 18.90 -13.74
CA ASP A 67 0.61 18.85 -15.15
C ASP A 67 1.18 17.47 -15.56
N ALA A 68 1.93 16.82 -14.68
CA ALA A 68 2.47 15.48 -14.92
C ALA A 68 1.38 14.40 -14.95
N VAL A 69 0.31 14.53 -14.15
CA VAL A 69 -0.83 13.60 -14.15
C VAL A 69 -1.61 13.75 -15.46
N ASP A 70 -1.94 14.97 -15.87
CA ASP A 70 -2.63 15.25 -17.13
C ASP A 70 -1.84 14.73 -18.35
N ALA A 71 -0.52 14.90 -18.36
CA ALA A 71 0.33 14.38 -19.43
C ALA A 71 0.36 12.84 -19.48
N SER A 72 0.38 12.17 -18.32
CA SER A 72 0.40 10.70 -18.25
C SER A 72 -0.92 10.06 -18.67
N GLU A 73 -2.07 10.69 -18.37
CA GLU A 73 -3.39 10.23 -18.81
C GLU A 73 -3.57 10.37 -20.33
N VAL A 74 -3.07 11.47 -20.91
CA VAL A 74 -3.14 11.71 -22.36
C VAL A 74 -2.25 10.74 -23.15
N GLU A 75 -1.08 10.38 -22.62
CA GLU A 75 -0.17 9.41 -23.26
C GLU A 75 -0.73 7.98 -23.19
N GLU A 76 -1.38 7.60 -22.09
CA GLU A 76 -2.05 6.29 -21.95
C GLU A 76 -3.27 6.15 -22.88
N ILE A 77 -4.07 7.21 -23.02
CA ILE A 77 -5.22 7.24 -23.94
C ILE A 77 -4.74 7.14 -25.39
N ALA A 78 -3.73 7.95 -25.79
CA ALA A 78 -3.19 7.92 -27.15
C ALA A 78 -2.55 6.56 -27.51
N ALA A 79 -1.90 5.89 -26.54
CA ALA A 79 -1.35 4.55 -26.74
C ALA A 79 -2.44 3.47 -26.88
N SER A 80 -3.58 3.63 -26.20
CA SER A 80 -4.72 2.70 -26.32
C SER A 80 -5.44 2.81 -27.68
N GLU A 81 -5.58 4.02 -28.23
CA GLU A 81 -6.22 4.24 -29.53
C GLU A 81 -5.42 3.69 -30.71
N GLN A 82 -4.08 3.67 -30.60
CA GLN A 82 -3.20 3.14 -31.65
C GLN A 82 -3.21 1.60 -31.73
N SER A 83 -3.63 0.91 -30.67
CA SER A 83 -3.72 -0.56 -30.63
C SER A 83 -5.03 -1.10 -31.24
N GLU A 84 -6.06 -0.28 -31.40
CA GLU A 84 -7.37 -0.70 -31.96
C GLU A 84 -7.48 -0.52 -33.49
N GLY A 85 -6.48 0.10 -34.13
CA GLY A 85 -6.48 0.41 -35.57
C GLY A 85 -5.80 -0.61 -36.50
N GLU A 86 -5.18 -1.68 -35.98
CA GLU A 86 -4.55 -2.74 -36.78
C GLU A 86 -5.19 -4.10 -36.50
N GLN A 87 -6.40 -4.33 -37.01
CA GLN A 87 -6.94 -5.66 -37.34
C GLN A 87 -7.77 -5.61 -38.62
#